data_AF-A0A7J2L4C1-F1
#
_entry.id   AF-A0A7J2L4C1-F1
#
_cell.length_a   1.000
_cell.length_b   1.000
_cell.length_c   1.000
_cell.angle_alpha   90.00
_cell.angle_beta   90.00
_cell.angle_gamma   90.00
#
_symmetry.space_group_name_H-M   'P 1'
#
loop_
_entity.id
_entity.type
_entity.pdbx_description
1 polymer ?
#
loop_
_entity_poly.entity_id
_entity_poly.type
_entity_poly.pdbx_seq_one_letter_code
_entity_poly.pdbx_strand_id
1 'polypeptide(L)'
;KEANVEIRGGTDVAWSPPIDAIRFVLSRGLKQMGADFEIKLIKRGHYPRGGGIVRIYINPVDYLKPIVLLEQGEIKIIRGLSHCVRLPDHVARRQANAARKFLEGRGFNVDIELEYYPPGKDPHLGPGSGIVLWAETTTNALLEGDALGERGKPAEKVGEEAARELYDQIIKEGAVDKHHTDQLIVFMALAKGVSKIKSSEISMHTLTAIHIAAKIIGAKFAIDGKLGKPGEIMAEGVGLTRT
;
A
#
# COMPACT_ATOMS: atom_id res chain seq x y z
N LYS A 1 2.91 -4.65 -25.28
CA LYS A 1 1.51 -5.01 -25.58
C LYS A 1 0.68 -4.80 -24.33
N GLU A 2 -0.61 -4.52 -24.46
CA GLU A 2 -1.53 -4.58 -23.31
C GLU A 2 -1.44 -5.94 -22.65
N ALA A 3 -1.53 -5.97 -21.33
CA ALA A 3 -1.48 -7.19 -20.54
C ALA A 3 -2.72 -7.27 -19.65
N ASN A 4 -3.42 -8.41 -19.74
CA ASN A 4 -4.59 -8.73 -18.94
C ASN A 4 -4.27 -10.01 -18.15
N VAL A 5 -4.14 -9.88 -16.84
CA VAL A 5 -3.69 -10.98 -15.96
C VAL A 5 -4.76 -11.25 -14.91
N GLU A 6 -5.16 -12.51 -14.77
CA GLU A 6 -5.94 -12.97 -13.62
C GLU A 6 -5.01 -13.71 -12.65
N ILE A 7 -4.89 -13.19 -11.44
CA ILE A 7 -4.10 -13.79 -10.36
C ILE A 7 -5.07 -14.42 -9.36
N ARG A 8 -4.78 -15.66 -8.95
CA ARG A 8 -5.56 -16.40 -7.96
C ARG A 8 -4.69 -16.74 -6.77
N GLY A 9 -5.17 -16.54 -5.54
CA GLY A 9 -4.38 -16.81 -4.34
C GLY A 9 -4.86 -16.07 -3.10
N GLY A 10 -3.91 -15.68 -2.24
CA GLY A 10 -4.18 -14.77 -1.12
C GLY A 10 -4.21 -13.32 -1.60
N THR A 11 -5.13 -12.53 -1.07
CA THR A 11 -5.19 -11.06 -1.27
C THR A 11 -4.98 -10.29 0.02
N ASP A 12 -5.22 -10.94 1.15
CA ASP A 12 -5.19 -10.37 2.49
C ASP A 12 -4.55 -11.43 3.42
N VAL A 13 -3.22 -11.49 3.45
CA VAL A 13 -2.45 -12.50 4.17
C VAL A 13 -1.32 -11.87 4.96
N ALA A 14 -0.93 -12.51 6.07
CA ALA A 14 0.17 -12.02 6.90
C ALA A 14 1.48 -11.96 6.10
N TRP A 15 2.35 -10.99 6.44
CA TRP A 15 3.67 -10.78 5.84
C TRP A 15 3.62 -10.41 4.34
N SER A 16 2.50 -9.90 3.86
CA SER A 16 2.36 -9.36 2.51
C SER A 16 1.44 -8.14 2.53
N PRO A 17 1.66 -7.15 1.65
CA PRO A 17 0.75 -6.02 1.53
C PRO A 17 -0.67 -6.52 1.18
N PRO A 18 -1.72 -6.04 1.88
CA PRO A 18 -3.08 -6.29 1.44
C PRO A 18 -3.29 -5.74 0.03
N ILE A 19 -4.18 -6.36 -0.74
CA ILE A 19 -4.45 -5.93 -2.12
C ILE A 19 -4.87 -4.45 -2.22
N ASP A 20 -5.51 -3.94 -1.18
CA ASP A 20 -6.00 -2.56 -1.14
C ASP A 20 -4.86 -1.54 -0.94
N ALA A 21 -3.75 -1.91 -0.28
CA ALA A 21 -2.52 -1.11 -0.25
C ALA A 21 -2.00 -0.87 -1.67
N ILE A 22 -1.99 -1.93 -2.49
CA ILE A 22 -1.56 -1.86 -3.89
C ILE A 22 -2.56 -1.03 -4.72
N ARG A 23 -3.86 -1.28 -4.55
CA ARG A 23 -4.93 -0.61 -5.32
C ARG A 23 -5.02 0.88 -5.05
N PHE A 24 -4.86 1.31 -3.80
CA PHE A 24 -5.13 2.68 -3.39
C PHE A 24 -3.87 3.50 -3.09
N VAL A 25 -2.70 2.88 -2.95
CA VAL A 25 -1.46 3.58 -2.59
C VAL A 25 -0.36 3.33 -3.62
N LEU A 26 0.15 2.11 -3.79
CA LEU A 26 1.22 1.84 -4.77
C LEU A 26 0.84 2.29 -6.19
N SER A 27 -0.41 2.01 -6.62
CA SER A 27 -0.92 2.42 -7.93
C SER A 27 -0.79 3.92 -8.18
N ARG A 28 -0.98 4.77 -7.16
CA ARG A 28 -0.83 6.23 -7.26
C ARG A 28 0.63 6.61 -7.52
N GLY A 29 1.57 5.94 -6.87
CA GLY A 29 3.01 6.13 -7.12
C GLY A 29 3.39 5.74 -8.55
N LEU A 30 2.95 4.56 -9.00
CA LEU A 30 3.24 4.07 -10.35
C LEU A 30 2.58 4.92 -11.45
N LYS A 31 1.39 5.46 -11.19
CA LYS A 31 0.73 6.41 -12.09
C LYS A 31 1.54 7.70 -12.26
N GLN A 32 2.16 8.20 -11.20
CA GLN A 32 3.09 9.36 -11.30
C GLN A 32 4.33 9.03 -12.15
N MET A 33 4.75 7.77 -12.17
CA MET A 33 5.81 7.26 -13.05
C MET A 33 5.33 6.98 -14.49
N GLY A 34 4.05 7.27 -14.79
CA GLY A 34 3.45 7.08 -16.12
C GLY A 34 2.87 5.70 -16.38
N ALA A 35 2.93 4.78 -15.40
CA ALA A 35 2.31 3.46 -15.50
C ALA A 35 0.91 3.48 -14.87
N ASP A 36 -0.11 3.58 -15.71
CA ASP A 36 -1.51 3.48 -15.30
C ASP A 36 -2.03 2.05 -15.53
N PHE A 37 -2.58 1.45 -14.48
CA PHE A 37 -3.16 0.12 -14.54
C PHE A 37 -4.40 0.03 -13.66
N GLU A 38 -5.32 -0.84 -14.06
CA GLU A 38 -6.56 -1.09 -13.34
C GLU A 38 -6.46 -2.42 -12.60
N ILE A 39 -6.62 -2.39 -11.28
CA ILE A 39 -6.76 -3.58 -10.44
C ILE A 39 -8.22 -3.75 -10.04
N LYS A 40 -8.84 -4.84 -10.52
CA LYS A 40 -10.17 -5.29 -10.09
C LYS A 40 -10.03 -6.43 -9.10
N LEU A 41 -10.42 -6.17 -7.85
CA LEU A 41 -10.63 -7.20 -6.86
C LEU A 41 -11.97 -7.89 -7.13
N ILE A 42 -11.93 -9.12 -7.65
CA ILE A 42 -13.14 -9.90 -7.95
C ILE A 42 -13.60 -10.67 -6.72
N LYS A 43 -12.65 -11.17 -5.92
CA LYS A 43 -12.91 -11.91 -4.69
C LYS A 43 -11.71 -11.83 -3.76
N ARG A 44 -11.92 -11.63 -2.46
CA ARG A 44 -10.84 -11.67 -1.46
C ARG A 44 -10.38 -13.11 -1.19
N GLY A 45 -9.18 -13.25 -0.68
CA GLY A 45 -8.55 -14.51 -0.33
C GLY A 45 -7.77 -14.36 0.96
N HIS A 46 -8.38 -14.74 2.08
CA HIS A 46 -7.73 -14.72 3.40
C HIS A 46 -7.13 -16.08 3.73
N TYR A 47 -6.00 -16.08 4.44
CA TYR A 47 -5.45 -17.29 5.03
C TYR A 47 -6.46 -17.95 6.00
N PRO A 48 -6.55 -19.29 6.10
CA PRO A 48 -5.80 -20.29 5.34
C PRO A 48 -6.46 -20.74 4.04
N ARG A 49 -7.72 -20.35 3.79
CA ARG A 49 -8.49 -20.88 2.65
C ARG A 49 -8.10 -20.24 1.32
N GLY A 50 -7.63 -19.00 1.33
CA GLY A 50 -7.26 -18.24 0.14
C GLY A 50 -8.40 -18.16 -0.87
N GLY A 51 -8.06 -18.35 -2.13
CA GLY A 51 -9.02 -18.41 -3.24
C GLY A 51 -9.46 -17.05 -3.76
N GLY A 52 -8.76 -15.97 -3.38
CA GLY A 52 -8.97 -14.64 -3.93
C GLY A 52 -8.65 -14.60 -5.42
N ILE A 53 -9.26 -13.63 -6.11
CA ILE A 53 -9.18 -13.43 -7.54
C ILE A 53 -9.01 -11.93 -7.79
N VAL A 54 -7.92 -11.57 -8.45
CA VAL A 54 -7.60 -10.21 -8.86
C VAL A 54 -7.38 -10.20 -10.36
N ARG A 55 -7.97 -9.23 -11.05
CA ARG A 55 -7.70 -8.97 -12.47
C ARG A 55 -6.97 -7.66 -12.62
N ILE A 56 -5.86 -7.69 -13.36
CA ILE A 56 -5.03 -6.53 -13.60
C ILE A 56 -5.02 -6.26 -15.11
N TYR A 57 -5.34 -5.02 -15.48
CA TYR A 57 -5.29 -4.52 -16.85
C TYR A 57 -4.19 -3.47 -16.92
N ILE A 58 -3.17 -3.70 -17.74
CA ILE A 58 -1.99 -2.84 -17.82
C ILE A 58 -1.82 -2.35 -19.26
N ASN A 59 -1.81 -1.03 -19.41
CA ASN A 59 -1.42 -0.40 -20.67
C ASN A 59 0.11 -0.35 -20.75
N PRO A 60 0.69 -0.66 -21.92
CA PRO A 60 2.14 -0.71 -22.03
C PRO A 60 2.71 0.71 -22.05
N VAL A 61 3.75 0.94 -21.24
CA VAL A 61 4.53 2.19 -21.25
C VAL A 61 5.81 2.01 -22.06
N ASP A 62 6.31 3.09 -22.67
CA ASP A 62 7.60 3.03 -23.39
C ASP A 62 8.78 3.03 -22.41
N TYR A 63 8.65 3.74 -21.29
CA TYR A 63 9.56 3.73 -20.15
C TYR A 63 8.85 4.29 -18.91
N LEU A 64 9.35 3.96 -17.72
CA LEU A 64 8.90 4.59 -16.48
C LEU A 64 9.58 5.95 -16.30
N LYS A 65 8.80 6.98 -15.96
CA LYS A 65 9.32 8.30 -15.58
C LYS A 65 9.88 8.24 -14.15
N PRO A 66 10.89 9.05 -13.82
CA PRO A 66 11.37 9.14 -12.45
C PRO A 66 10.29 9.75 -11.55
N ILE A 67 10.27 9.33 -10.29
CA ILE A 67 9.36 9.88 -9.26
C ILE A 67 10.13 10.79 -8.31
N VAL A 68 9.52 11.91 -7.92
CA VAL A 68 10.07 12.84 -6.92
C VAL A 68 9.02 13.09 -5.84
N LEU A 69 9.21 12.49 -4.67
CA LEU A 69 8.35 12.63 -3.50
C LEU A 69 9.21 12.95 -2.28
N LEU A 70 9.48 14.23 -2.04
CA LEU A 70 10.33 14.69 -0.93
C LEU A 70 9.55 15.32 0.22
N GLU A 71 8.30 15.73 -0.03
CA GLU A 71 7.46 16.42 0.93
C GLU A 71 6.18 15.62 1.20
N GLN A 72 5.85 15.42 2.48
CA GLN A 72 4.58 14.82 2.90
C GLN A 72 3.37 15.69 2.53
N GLY A 73 3.55 17.00 2.64
CA GLY A 73 2.46 17.97 2.52
C GLY A 73 1.44 17.88 3.66
N GLU A 74 0.35 18.61 3.50
CA GLU A 74 -0.77 18.61 4.45
C GLU A 74 -1.67 17.40 4.20
N ILE A 75 -2.11 16.74 5.26
CA ILE A 75 -3.09 15.65 5.19
C ILE A 75 -4.48 16.28 4.98
N LYS A 76 -5.05 16.12 3.78
CA LYS A 76 -6.38 16.65 3.45
C LYS A 76 -7.49 15.80 4.07
N ILE A 77 -7.37 14.49 3.89
CA ILE A 77 -8.30 13.48 4.41
C ILE A 77 -7.57 12.14 4.49
N ILE A 78 -7.93 11.35 5.50
CA ILE A 78 -7.57 9.93 5.57
C ILE A 78 -8.74 9.15 5.00
N ARG A 79 -8.48 8.37 3.96
CA ARG A 79 -9.41 7.41 3.39
C ARG A 79 -9.19 6.03 3.99
N GLY A 80 -10.16 5.15 3.83
CA GLY A 80 -9.97 3.74 4.17
C GLY A 80 -11.00 2.83 3.56
N LEU A 81 -10.68 1.54 3.53
CA LEU A 81 -11.61 0.46 3.23
C LEU A 81 -11.51 -0.59 4.34
N SER A 82 -12.60 -0.79 5.06
CA SER A 82 -12.73 -1.82 6.09
C SER A 82 -13.61 -2.94 5.58
N HIS A 83 -13.10 -4.17 5.57
CA HIS A 83 -13.81 -5.30 5.00
C HIS A 83 -13.99 -6.47 5.97
N CYS A 84 -15.08 -7.21 5.78
CA CYS A 84 -15.21 -8.56 6.31
C CYS A 84 -15.90 -9.49 5.30
N VAL A 85 -15.43 -10.74 5.28
CA VAL A 85 -15.98 -11.82 4.45
C VAL A 85 -16.29 -13.00 5.36
N ARG A 86 -17.43 -13.65 5.12
CA ARG A 86 -18.03 -14.76 5.89
C ARG A 86 -18.06 -14.50 7.39
N LEU A 87 -18.33 -13.25 7.73
CA LEU A 87 -18.48 -12.73 9.07
C LEU A 87 -19.65 -11.74 9.10
N PRO A 88 -20.24 -11.48 10.27
CA PRO A 88 -21.26 -10.44 10.40
C PRO A 88 -20.72 -9.05 10.00
N ASP A 89 -21.58 -8.21 9.40
CA ASP A 89 -21.23 -6.87 8.92
C ASP A 89 -20.69 -5.95 10.02
N HIS A 90 -21.12 -6.18 11.27
CA HIS A 90 -20.64 -5.42 12.41
C HIS A 90 -19.11 -5.53 12.61
N VAL A 91 -18.44 -6.54 12.05
CA VAL A 91 -16.97 -6.67 12.12
C VAL A 91 -16.31 -5.51 11.37
N ALA A 92 -16.65 -5.32 10.10
CA ALA A 92 -16.14 -4.22 9.27
C ALA A 92 -16.48 -2.84 9.89
N ARG A 93 -17.69 -2.70 10.45
CA ARG A 93 -18.12 -1.46 11.13
C ARG A 93 -17.29 -1.17 12.37
N ARG A 94 -17.03 -2.18 13.22
CA ARG A 94 -16.26 -2.01 14.46
C ARG A 94 -14.80 -1.65 14.17
N GLN A 95 -14.19 -2.27 13.16
CA GLN A 95 -12.86 -1.89 12.64
C GLN A 95 -12.84 -0.41 12.22
N ALA A 96 -13.75 -0.01 11.32
CA ALA A 96 -13.82 1.35 10.80
C ALA A 96 -14.05 2.39 11.91
N ASN A 97 -14.97 2.11 12.85
CA ASN A 97 -15.29 3.02 13.95
C ASN A 97 -14.10 3.21 14.90
N ALA A 98 -13.36 2.14 15.20
CA ALA A 98 -12.19 2.23 16.08
C ALA A 98 -11.05 3.03 15.41
N ALA A 99 -10.78 2.78 14.13
CA ALA A 99 -9.81 3.54 13.34
C ALA A 99 -10.18 5.03 13.26
N ARG A 100 -11.44 5.31 12.91
CA ARG A 100 -12.01 6.66 12.85
C ARG A 100 -11.83 7.40 14.17
N LYS A 101 -12.26 6.80 15.28
CA LYS A 101 -12.15 7.40 16.62
C LYS A 101 -10.70 7.75 16.97
N PHE A 102 -9.75 6.86 16.64
CA PHE A 102 -8.33 7.09 16.93
C PHE A 102 -7.76 8.28 16.16
N LEU A 103 -8.08 8.40 14.87
CA LEU A 103 -7.55 9.41 13.96
C LEU A 103 -8.27 10.76 14.09
N GLU A 104 -9.59 10.78 14.19
CA GLU A 104 -10.36 12.01 14.44
C GLU A 104 -9.97 12.61 15.81
N GLY A 105 -9.72 11.77 16.82
CA GLY A 105 -9.17 12.21 18.11
C GLY A 105 -7.78 12.84 18.05
N ARG A 106 -7.11 12.79 16.88
CA ARG A 106 -5.82 13.43 16.58
C ARG A 106 -5.94 14.57 15.57
N GLY A 107 -7.16 14.98 15.24
CA GLY A 107 -7.43 16.13 14.38
C GLY A 107 -7.45 15.83 12.89
N PHE A 108 -7.45 14.55 12.47
CA PHE A 108 -7.59 14.20 11.05
C PHE A 108 -9.06 14.12 10.64
N ASN A 109 -9.37 14.57 9.42
CA ASN A 109 -10.62 14.23 8.76
C ASN A 109 -10.52 12.80 8.20
N VAL A 110 -11.54 11.98 8.42
CA VAL A 110 -11.49 10.55 8.11
C VAL A 110 -12.74 10.12 7.35
N ASP A 111 -12.57 9.33 6.30
CA ASP A 111 -13.66 8.70 5.56
C ASP A 111 -13.31 7.25 5.24
N ILE A 112 -14.09 6.29 5.73
CA ILE A 112 -13.79 4.86 5.65
C ILE A 112 -15.01 4.15 5.06
N GLU A 113 -14.81 3.55 3.90
CA GLU A 113 -15.77 2.70 3.22
C GLU A 113 -15.85 1.31 3.87
N LEU A 114 -17.00 0.65 3.70
CA LEU A 114 -17.26 -0.68 4.25
C LEU A 114 -17.51 -1.67 3.11
N GLU A 115 -16.85 -2.83 3.19
CA GLU A 115 -17.14 -3.98 2.33
C GLU A 115 -17.57 -5.18 3.18
N TYR A 116 -18.78 -5.67 2.95
CA TYR A 116 -19.29 -6.89 3.57
C TYR A 116 -20.36 -7.51 2.68
N TYR A 117 -20.63 -8.80 2.92
CA TYR A 117 -21.53 -9.57 2.07
C TYR A 117 -22.71 -10.10 2.90
N PRO A 118 -23.96 -9.98 2.40
CA PRO A 118 -25.11 -10.56 3.07
C PRO A 118 -24.97 -12.08 3.26
N PRO A 119 -25.56 -12.65 4.32
CA PRO A 119 -25.59 -14.10 4.52
C PRO A 119 -26.11 -14.83 3.27
N GLY A 120 -25.43 -15.91 2.89
CA GLY A 120 -25.77 -16.73 1.72
C GLY A 120 -25.39 -16.12 0.35
N LYS A 121 -24.92 -14.88 0.31
CA LYS A 121 -24.42 -14.21 -0.91
C LYS A 121 -22.91 -13.97 -0.89
N ASP A 122 -22.21 -14.52 0.10
CA ASP A 122 -20.77 -14.38 0.26
C ASP A 122 -20.03 -15.45 -0.57
N PRO A 123 -19.28 -15.06 -1.62
CA PRO A 123 -18.60 -16.01 -2.51
C PRO A 123 -17.29 -16.58 -1.95
N HIS A 124 -16.87 -16.17 -0.75
CA HIS A 124 -15.52 -16.45 -0.23
C HIS A 124 -15.40 -17.86 0.36
N LEU A 125 -14.17 -18.40 0.37
CA LEU A 125 -13.93 -19.77 0.82
C LEU A 125 -13.85 -19.92 2.34
N GLY A 126 -13.63 -18.83 3.07
CA GLY A 126 -13.54 -18.81 4.52
C GLY A 126 -13.71 -17.40 5.10
N PRO A 127 -13.81 -17.30 6.43
CA PRO A 127 -13.90 -16.01 7.12
C PRO A 127 -12.59 -15.23 7.04
N GLY A 128 -12.70 -13.91 7.00
CA GLY A 128 -11.57 -13.00 7.03
C GLY A 128 -12.03 -11.55 7.17
N SER A 129 -11.19 -10.70 7.74
CA SER A 129 -11.45 -9.27 7.82
C SER A 129 -10.14 -8.50 7.81
N GLY A 130 -10.19 -7.24 7.45
CA GLY A 130 -9.04 -6.36 7.43
C GLY A 130 -9.46 -4.92 7.23
N ILE A 131 -8.49 -4.02 7.32
CA ILE A 131 -8.68 -2.61 7.04
C ILE A 131 -7.39 -2.06 6.46
N VAL A 132 -7.50 -1.26 5.41
CA VAL A 132 -6.40 -0.44 4.88
C VAL A 132 -6.84 1.02 4.98
N LEU A 133 -5.97 1.86 5.50
CA LEU A 133 -6.13 3.31 5.63
C LEU A 133 -5.02 3.99 4.85
N TRP A 134 -5.31 5.09 4.17
CA TRP A 134 -4.30 5.86 3.45
C TRP A 134 -4.57 7.36 3.49
N ALA A 135 -3.50 8.15 3.40
CA ALA A 135 -3.60 9.59 3.36
C ALA A 135 -3.72 10.14 1.93
N GLU A 136 -4.64 11.09 1.74
CA GLU A 136 -4.63 12.01 0.61
C GLU A 136 -3.98 13.33 1.05
N THR A 137 -2.88 13.71 0.41
CA THR A 137 -2.11 14.90 0.80
C THR A 137 -2.07 15.96 -0.31
N THR A 138 -1.56 17.15 -0.01
CA THR A 138 -1.32 18.21 -1.01
C THR A 138 -0.23 17.86 -2.01
N THR A 139 0.69 16.98 -1.67
CA THR A 139 1.89 16.63 -2.47
C THR A 139 1.85 15.22 -3.05
N ASN A 140 0.73 14.50 -2.93
CA ASN A 140 0.58 13.11 -3.34
C ASN A 140 1.53 12.13 -2.63
N ALA A 141 1.84 12.40 -1.36
CA ALA A 141 2.53 11.47 -0.50
C ALA A 141 1.81 10.12 -0.46
N LEU A 142 2.59 9.05 -0.32
CA LEU A 142 2.15 7.67 -0.30
C LEU A 142 2.29 7.15 1.12
N LEU A 143 1.22 7.26 1.90
CA LEU A 143 1.20 6.86 3.30
C LEU A 143 0.02 5.94 3.55
N GLU A 144 0.31 4.78 4.12
CA GLU A 144 -0.69 3.83 4.55
C GLU A 144 -0.53 3.33 5.99
N GLY A 145 -1.58 2.69 6.49
CA GLY A 145 -1.51 1.76 7.60
C GLY A 145 -2.63 0.73 7.45
N ASP A 146 -2.31 -0.53 7.73
CA ASP A 146 -3.22 -1.64 7.56
C ASP A 146 -3.19 -2.60 8.74
N ALA A 147 -4.22 -3.42 8.85
CA ALA A 147 -4.22 -4.53 9.79
C ALA A 147 -5.19 -5.62 9.34
N LEU A 148 -4.80 -6.87 9.57
CA LEU A 148 -5.64 -8.04 9.36
C LEU A 148 -6.33 -8.48 10.66
N GLY A 149 -7.55 -9.00 10.48
CA GLY A 149 -8.29 -9.70 11.51
C GLY A 149 -7.77 -11.12 11.70
N GLU A 150 -7.77 -11.57 12.95
CA GLU A 150 -7.29 -12.89 13.34
C GLU A 150 -8.25 -13.53 14.34
N ARG A 151 -8.23 -14.85 14.43
CA ARG A 151 -9.11 -15.57 15.36
C ARG A 151 -8.83 -15.16 16.80
N GLY A 152 -9.85 -14.65 17.49
CA GLY A 152 -9.74 -14.19 18.88
C GLY A 152 -9.30 -12.73 19.02
N LYS A 153 -8.89 -12.05 17.93
CA LYS A 153 -8.54 -10.63 17.93
C LYS A 153 -9.81 -9.77 17.78
N PRO A 154 -10.09 -8.82 18.68
CA PRO A 154 -11.24 -7.93 18.55
C PRO A 154 -11.16 -7.06 17.29
N ALA A 155 -12.31 -6.80 16.67
CA ALA A 155 -12.42 -5.96 15.47
C ALA A 155 -11.92 -4.52 15.71
N GLU A 156 -12.18 -3.96 16.89
CA GLU A 156 -11.69 -2.64 17.28
C GLU A 156 -10.17 -2.60 17.32
N LYS A 157 -9.54 -3.67 17.83
CA LYS A 157 -8.08 -3.74 17.92
C LYS A 157 -7.44 -3.72 16.53
N VAL A 158 -8.06 -4.39 15.56
CA VAL A 158 -7.63 -4.35 14.15
C VAL A 158 -7.72 -2.92 13.60
N GLY A 159 -8.83 -2.22 13.84
CA GLY A 159 -8.99 -0.81 13.45
C GLY A 159 -7.97 0.12 14.11
N GLU A 160 -7.74 -0.04 15.41
CA GLU A 160 -6.76 0.76 16.16
C GLU A 160 -5.32 0.53 15.70
N GLU A 161 -4.95 -0.70 15.34
CA GLU A 161 -3.61 -1.03 14.86
C GLU A 161 -3.32 -0.38 13.51
N ALA A 162 -4.23 -0.51 12.54
CA ALA A 162 -4.07 0.15 11.24
C ALA A 162 -3.99 1.68 11.38
N ALA A 163 -4.85 2.25 12.22
CA ALA A 163 -4.86 3.68 12.48
C ALA A 163 -3.58 4.17 13.18
N ARG A 164 -3.07 3.38 14.13
CA ARG A 164 -1.79 3.67 14.80
C ARG A 164 -0.62 3.57 13.83
N GLU A 165 -0.59 2.54 13.00
CA GLU A 165 0.47 2.39 12.00
C GLU A 165 0.50 3.59 11.05
N LEU A 166 -0.64 3.97 10.47
CA LEU A 166 -0.73 5.15 9.61
C LEU A 166 -0.28 6.43 10.34
N TYR A 167 -0.76 6.63 11.57
CA TYR A 167 -0.37 7.80 12.38
C TYR A 167 1.14 7.85 12.63
N ASP A 168 1.74 6.72 13.01
CA ASP A 168 3.18 6.63 13.26
C ASP A 168 3.99 6.92 11.99
N GLN A 169 3.43 6.70 10.79
CA GLN A 169 4.05 7.07 9.52
C GLN A 169 3.93 8.58 9.27
N ILE A 170 2.75 9.16 9.52
CA ILE A 170 2.46 10.59 9.32
C ILE A 170 3.35 11.48 10.20
N ILE A 171 3.57 11.11 11.46
CA ILE A 171 4.37 11.92 12.39
C ILE A 171 5.87 11.88 12.10
N LYS A 172 6.33 10.96 11.24
CA LYS A 172 7.72 10.87 10.79
C LYS A 172 8.03 11.83 9.63
N GLU A 173 7.00 12.48 9.07
CA GLU A 173 7.11 13.49 8.01
C GLU A 173 7.84 12.99 6.75
N GLY A 174 7.69 11.71 6.44
CA GLY A 174 8.11 11.11 5.19
C GLY A 174 7.06 11.34 4.11
N ALA A 175 7.49 11.47 2.85
CA ALA A 175 6.58 11.52 1.71
C ALA A 175 6.14 10.12 1.26
N VAL A 176 6.87 9.08 1.64
CA VAL A 176 6.56 7.68 1.34
C VAL A 176 6.67 6.86 2.62
N ASP A 177 5.71 5.99 2.87
CA ASP A 177 5.75 5.10 4.02
C ASP A 177 6.81 4.00 3.88
N LYS A 178 7.13 3.33 4.99
CA LYS A 178 8.19 2.31 5.05
C LYS A 178 7.95 1.13 4.11
N HIS A 179 6.69 0.78 3.84
CA HIS A 179 6.29 -0.35 3.01
C HIS A 179 6.38 0.05 1.54
N HIS A 180 5.72 1.12 1.12
CA HIS A 180 5.78 1.59 -0.27
C HIS A 180 7.18 2.06 -0.68
N THR A 181 8.02 2.46 0.28
CA THR A 181 9.43 2.77 0.02
C THR A 181 10.15 1.57 -0.58
N ASP A 182 10.01 0.37 -0.01
CA ASP A 182 10.70 -0.82 -0.53
C ASP A 182 10.18 -1.24 -1.92
N GLN A 183 8.87 -1.12 -2.14
CA GLN A 183 8.22 -1.45 -3.40
C GLN A 183 8.68 -0.51 -4.51
N LEU A 184 8.75 0.80 -4.22
CA LEU A 184 9.17 1.81 -5.19
C LEU A 184 10.63 1.65 -5.64
N ILE A 185 11.51 1.08 -4.82
CA ILE A 185 12.93 0.88 -5.21
C ILE A 185 13.05 0.16 -6.55
N VAL A 186 12.24 -0.90 -6.76
CA VAL A 186 12.28 -1.68 -8.00
C VAL A 186 11.91 -0.81 -9.20
N PHE A 187 10.86 0.00 -9.07
CA PHE A 187 10.38 0.85 -10.15
C PHE A 187 11.31 2.04 -10.40
N MET A 188 11.86 2.65 -9.33
CA MET A 188 12.86 3.72 -9.41
C MET A 188 14.12 3.24 -10.14
N ALA A 189 14.53 1.99 -9.89
CA ALA A 189 15.67 1.38 -10.56
C ALA A 189 15.46 1.18 -12.07
N LEU A 190 14.21 0.93 -12.50
CA LEU A 190 13.85 0.75 -13.90
C LEU A 190 13.59 2.06 -14.65
N ALA A 191 13.28 3.13 -13.91
CA ALA A 191 12.90 4.43 -14.48
C ALA A 191 14.01 5.07 -15.31
N LYS A 192 13.61 5.89 -16.29
CA LYS A 192 14.51 6.66 -17.13
C LYS A 192 14.76 8.04 -16.51
N GLY A 193 15.80 8.12 -15.69
CA GLY A 193 16.23 9.37 -15.04
C GLY A 193 16.52 9.15 -13.55
N VAL A 194 16.49 10.24 -12.79
CA VAL A 194 16.80 10.24 -11.36
C VAL A 194 15.53 10.38 -10.53
N SER A 195 15.19 9.33 -9.78
CA SER A 195 14.10 9.36 -8.81
C SER A 195 14.61 9.77 -7.43
N LYS A 196 13.77 10.45 -6.64
CA LYS A 196 14.07 10.87 -5.26
C LYS A 196 12.85 10.69 -4.36
N ILE A 197 13.00 9.99 -3.25
CA ILE A 197 11.92 9.83 -2.27
C ILE A 197 12.43 10.11 -0.85
N LYS A 198 11.59 10.72 -0.01
CA LYS A 198 11.81 10.83 1.44
C LYS A 198 10.94 9.78 2.14
N SER A 199 11.58 8.74 2.67
CA SER A 199 10.90 7.67 3.41
C SER A 199 10.61 8.09 4.84
N SER A 200 9.47 7.67 5.38
CA SER A 200 9.15 7.74 6.81
C SER A 200 10.10 6.87 7.64
N GLU A 201 10.64 5.79 7.06
CA GLU A 201 11.59 4.91 7.70
C GLU A 201 12.42 4.12 6.68
N ILE A 202 13.75 4.16 6.81
CA ILE A 202 14.64 3.25 6.09
C ILE A 202 14.59 1.88 6.77
N SER A 203 13.95 0.90 6.12
CA SER A 203 13.82 -0.46 6.63
C SER A 203 14.92 -1.39 6.09
N MET A 204 15.11 -2.55 6.74
CA MET A 204 15.99 -3.60 6.20
C MET A 204 15.52 -4.13 4.85
N HIS A 205 14.19 -4.16 4.61
CA HIS A 205 13.63 -4.55 3.33
C HIS A 205 14.00 -3.55 2.23
N THR A 206 13.91 -2.25 2.51
CA THR A 206 14.36 -1.18 1.59
C THR A 206 15.84 -1.33 1.24
N LEU A 207 16.72 -1.50 2.24
CA LEU A 207 18.16 -1.67 2.00
C LEU A 207 18.46 -2.91 1.16
N THR A 208 17.73 -4.00 1.41
CA THR A 208 17.86 -5.24 0.65
C THR A 208 17.38 -5.05 -0.80
N ALA A 209 16.24 -4.39 -1.01
CA ALA A 209 15.73 -4.08 -2.34
C ALA A 209 16.73 -3.23 -3.13
N ILE A 210 17.35 -2.23 -2.50
CA ILE A 210 18.40 -1.38 -3.11
C ILE A 210 19.61 -2.24 -3.51
N HIS A 211 20.10 -3.08 -2.60
CA HIS A 211 21.24 -3.96 -2.86
C HIS A 211 20.99 -4.88 -4.06
N ILE A 212 19.80 -5.51 -4.10
CA ILE A 212 19.41 -6.44 -5.17
C ILE A 212 19.24 -5.70 -6.50
N ALA A 213 18.55 -4.55 -6.51
CA ALA A 213 18.37 -3.76 -7.72
C ALA A 213 19.72 -3.28 -8.29
N ALA A 214 20.63 -2.78 -7.44
CA ALA A 214 21.97 -2.38 -7.87
C ALA A 214 22.75 -3.56 -8.46
N LYS A 215 22.68 -4.73 -7.84
CA LYS A 215 23.45 -5.92 -8.26
C LYS A 215 22.92 -6.56 -9.55
N ILE A 216 21.60 -6.62 -9.73
CA ILE A 216 20.99 -7.35 -10.86
C ILE A 216 20.89 -6.48 -12.11
N ILE A 217 20.42 -5.23 -11.97
CA ILE A 217 20.14 -4.36 -13.13
C ILE A 217 21.14 -3.21 -13.27
N GLY A 218 21.96 -2.93 -12.26
CA GLY A 218 23.01 -1.91 -12.35
C GLY A 218 22.55 -0.48 -12.08
N ALA A 219 21.36 -0.29 -11.49
CA ALA A 219 20.90 1.02 -11.03
C ALA A 219 21.79 1.55 -9.90
N LYS A 220 22.03 2.86 -9.86
CA LYS A 220 22.86 3.49 -8.81
C LYS A 220 21.97 4.14 -7.77
N PHE A 221 22.34 3.97 -6.50
CA PHE A 221 21.58 4.51 -5.38
C PHE A 221 22.47 5.36 -4.48
N ALA A 222 21.88 6.39 -3.90
CA ALA A 222 22.42 7.13 -2.77
C ALA A 222 21.35 7.20 -1.67
N ILE A 223 21.76 7.03 -0.42
CA ILE A 223 20.87 7.02 0.74
C ILE A 223 21.42 8.04 1.75
N ASP A 224 20.58 8.96 2.18
CA ASP A 224 20.83 9.83 3.32
C ASP A 224 19.85 9.47 4.43
N GLY A 225 20.31 8.68 5.41
CA GLY A 225 19.46 8.19 6.48
C GLY A 225 20.07 7.01 7.23
N LYS A 226 19.41 6.58 8.29
CA LYS A 226 19.82 5.42 9.10
C LYS A 226 18.69 4.42 9.21
N LEU A 227 19.05 3.15 9.39
CA LEU A 227 18.09 2.07 9.64
C LEU A 227 17.14 2.44 10.79
N GLY A 228 15.83 2.28 10.58
CA GLY A 228 14.78 2.59 11.55
C GLY A 228 14.53 4.09 11.76
N LYS A 229 15.05 4.95 10.88
CA LYS A 229 14.85 6.41 10.90
C LYS A 229 14.34 6.89 9.53
N PRO A 230 13.66 8.05 9.47
CA PRO A 230 13.39 8.71 8.19
C PRO A 230 14.68 8.94 7.42
N GLY A 231 14.58 8.98 6.09
CA GLY A 231 15.73 9.21 5.23
C GLY A 231 15.35 9.41 3.77
N GLU A 232 16.25 10.02 3.02
CA GLU A 232 16.11 10.25 1.58
C GLU A 232 16.83 9.17 0.78
N ILE A 233 16.20 8.75 -0.31
CA ILE A 233 16.74 7.79 -1.26
C ILE A 233 16.70 8.41 -2.64
N MET A 234 17.85 8.43 -3.30
CA MET A 234 17.99 8.79 -4.70
C MET A 234 18.37 7.55 -5.51
N ALA A 235 17.75 7.39 -6.68
CA ALA A 235 18.10 6.33 -7.63
C ALA A 235 18.30 6.91 -9.04
N GLU A 236 19.46 6.67 -9.63
CA GLU A 236 19.68 6.80 -11.07
C GLU A 236 19.28 5.46 -11.71
N GLY A 237 18.08 5.43 -12.28
CA GLY A 237 17.52 4.23 -12.90
C GLY A 237 18.16 3.92 -14.25
N VAL A 238 18.06 2.66 -14.67
CA VAL A 238 18.68 2.15 -15.91
C VAL A 238 17.98 2.63 -17.18
N GLY A 239 16.81 3.26 -17.05
CA GLY A 239 16.00 3.70 -18.18
C GLY A 239 15.57 2.57 -19.09
N LEU A 240 14.98 1.52 -18.50
CA LEU A 240 14.48 0.38 -19.27
C LEU A 240 13.41 0.87 -20.25
N THR A 241 13.62 0.58 -21.53
CA THR A 241 12.71 0.94 -22.60
C THR A 241 12.02 -0.29 -23.16
N ARG A 242 10.77 -0.11 -23.57
CA ARG A 242 10.03 -1.13 -24.30
C ARG A 242 10.66 -1.29 -25.69
N THR A 243 11.05 -2.51 -26.02
CA THR A 243 11.49 -2.91 -27.37
C THR A 243 10.32 -3.38 -28.22
#